data_AF-Q9FD96-F1
#
_entry.id   AF-Q9FD96-F1
#
_cell.length_a   1.000
_cell.length_b   1.000
_cell.length_c   1.000
_cell.angle_alpha   90.00
_cell.angle_beta   90.00
_cell.angle_gamma   90.00
#
_symmetry.space_group_name_H-M   'P 1'
#
loop_
_entity.id
_entity.type
_entity.pdbx_description
1 polymer ?
#
loop_
_entity_poly.entity_id
_entity_poly.type
_entity_poly.pdbx_seq_one_letter_code
_entity_poly.pdbx_strand_id
1 'polypeptide(L)' 'MHRFIIVGGGAGGLELATRLGDRYGARGDRPARALVTLVDRYPTHIWKPLLHEVAAGSMDP' A
#
# COMPACT_ATOMS: atom_id res chain seq x y z
N MET A 1 12.59 -16.61 -8.46
CA MET A 1 11.56 -15.56 -8.32
C MET A 1 11.38 -15.26 -6.84
N HIS A 2 11.66 -14.03 -6.39
CA HIS A 2 11.57 -13.67 -4.97
C HIS A 2 10.15 -13.27 -4.58
N ARG A 3 9.80 -13.42 -3.30
CA ARG A 3 8.48 -13.09 -2.75
C ARG A 3 8.62 -12.07 -1.64
N PHE A 4 7.94 -10.94 -1.77
CA PHE A 4 7.82 -9.90 -0.75
C PHE A 4 6.42 -9.93 -0.16
N ILE A 5 6.31 -10.15 1.14
CA ILE A 5 5.06 -10.05 1.90
C ILE A 5 5.16 -8.82 2.78
N ILE A 6 4.25 -7.87 2.60
CA ILE A 6 4.18 -6.63 3.35
C ILE A 6 2.92 -6.71 4.21
N VAL A 7 3.07 -6.58 5.52
CA VAL A 7 1.94 -6.66 6.47
C VAL A 7 1.69 -5.27 7.05
N GLY A 8 0.49 -4.73 6.78
CA GLY A 8 0.06 -3.37 7.15
C GLY A 8 0.32 -2.36 6.03
N GLY A 9 -0.75 -1.93 5.36
CA GLY A 9 -0.83 -0.88 4.35
C GLY A 9 -0.97 0.53 4.94
N GLY A 10 -0.20 0.84 5.99
CA GLY A 10 -0.02 2.22 6.46
C GLY A 10 0.85 3.05 5.50
N ALA A 11 1.19 4.28 5.90
CA ALA A 11 1.98 5.21 5.10
C ALA A 11 3.30 4.61 4.57
N GLY A 12 3.95 3.74 5.33
CA GLY A 12 5.16 3.04 4.88
C GLY A 12 4.88 1.79 4.05
N GLY A 13 3.85 1.01 4.41
CA GLY A 13 3.60 -0.29 3.79
C GLY A 13 3.01 -0.19 2.39
N LEU A 14 2.05 0.71 2.18
CA LEU A 14 1.47 0.96 0.86
C LEU A 14 2.52 1.55 -0.08
N GLU A 15 3.29 2.54 0.39
CA GLU A 15 4.38 3.14 -0.38
C GLU A 15 5.44 2.11 -0.78
N LEU A 16 5.84 1.23 0.15
CA LEU A 16 6.79 0.16 -0.15
C LEU A 16 6.22 -0.83 -1.18
N ALA A 17 4.95 -1.22 -1.05
CA ALA A 17 4.29 -2.12 -1.98
C ALA A 17 4.29 -1.55 -3.40
N THR A 18 3.95 -0.27 -3.54
CA THR A 18 3.97 0.46 -4.81
C THR A 18 5.36 0.48 -5.42
N ARG A 19 6.38 0.91 -4.65
CA ARG A 19 7.77 0.97 -5.15
C ARG A 19 8.32 -0.38 -5.59
N LEU A 20 7.99 -1.46 -4.87
CA LEU A 20 8.41 -2.80 -5.23
C LEU A 20 7.65 -3.31 -6.47
N GLY A 21 6.36 -3.00 -6.59
CA GLY A 21 5.55 -3.28 -7.78
C GLY A 21 6.10 -2.58 -9.02
N ASP A 22 6.41 -1.28 -8.94
CA ASP A 22 6.97 -0.50 -10.04
C ASP A 22 8.35 -1.01 -10.49
N ARG A 23 9.16 -1.45 -9.52
CA ARG A 23 10.54 -1.90 -9.77
C ARG A 23 10.62 -3.34 -10.28
N TYR A 24 9.80 -4.23 -9.75
CA TYR A 24 9.93 -5.67 -9.97
C TYR A 24 8.69 -6.34 -10.59
N GLY A 25 7.59 -5.61 -10.76
CA GLY A 25 6.40 -6.08 -11.46
C GLY A 25 6.63 -6.27 -12.96
N ALA A 26 5.63 -6.86 -13.63
CA ALA A 26 5.65 -6.99 -15.08
C ALA A 26 5.45 -5.62 -15.73
N ARG A 27 6.17 -5.33 -16.82
CA ARG A 27 6.05 -4.06 -17.55
C ARG A 27 6.28 -4.27 -19.04
N GLY A 28 5.24 -4.03 -19.86
CA GLY A 28 5.26 -4.39 -21.27
C GLY A 28 5.56 -5.88 -21.44
N ASP A 29 6.54 -6.20 -22.28
CA ASP A 29 6.97 -7.59 -22.51
C ASP A 29 7.90 -8.15 -21.42
N ARG A 30 8.28 -7.35 -20.42
CA ARG A 30 9.16 -7.83 -19.34
C ARG A 30 8.35 -8.61 -18.30
N PRO A 31 8.72 -9.87 -18.01
CA PRO A 31 8.07 -10.65 -16.95
C PRO A 31 8.40 -10.08 -15.57
N ALA A 32 7.49 -10.32 -14.62
CA ALA A 32 7.70 -9.95 -13.22
C ALA A 32 8.93 -10.67 -12.65
N ARG A 33 9.77 -9.92 -11.94
CA ARG A 33 11.00 -10.40 -11.30
C ARG A 33 10.76 -10.82 -9.85
N ALA A 34 9.71 -10.31 -9.23
CA ALA A 34 9.27 -10.67 -7.88
C ALA A 34 7.76 -10.66 -7.77
N LEU A 35 7.24 -11.45 -6.83
CA LEU A 35 5.86 -11.38 -6.38
C LEU A 35 5.79 -10.45 -5.17
N VAL A 36 4.96 -9.42 -5.24
CA VAL A 36 4.72 -8.47 -4.15
C VAL A 36 3.29 -8.66 -3.65
N THR A 37 3.10 -8.90 -2.36
CA THR A 37 1.79 -9.05 -1.74
C THR A 37 1.69 -8.11 -0.55
N LEU A 38 0.70 -7.21 -0.60
CA LEU A 38 0.32 -6.37 0.55
C LEU A 38 -0.86 -7.02 1.27
N VAL A 39 -0.72 -7.23 2.56
CA VAL A 39 -1.77 -7.74 3.46
C VAL A 39 -2.13 -6.63 4.42
N ASP A 40 -3.37 -6.16 4.36
CA ASP A 40 -3.96 -5.25 5.35
C ASP A 40 -5.33 -5.81 5.80
N ARG A 41 -5.80 -5.35 6.96
CA ARG A 41 -7.14 -5.63 7.46
C ARG A 41 -8.22 -4.95 6.60
N TYR A 42 -7.94 -3.77 6.06
CA TYR A 42 -8.87 -2.99 5.27
C TYR A 42 -8.28 -2.66 3.88
N PRO A 43 -9.13 -2.60 2.82
CA PRO A 43 -8.66 -2.25 1.48
C PRO A 43 -8.33 -0.75 1.34
N THR A 44 -8.70 0.07 2.33
CA THR A 44 -8.48 1.52 2.36
C THR A 44 -7.33 1.87 3.31
N HIS A 45 -6.46 2.77 2.84
CA HIS A 45 -5.45 3.39 3.70
C HIS A 45 -5.99 4.72 4.23
N ILE A 46 -6.05 4.86 5.55
CA ILE A 46 -6.55 6.07 6.21
C ILE A 46 -5.38 7.02 6.53
N TRP A 47 -5.54 8.29 6.15
CA TRP A 47 -4.63 9.34 6.54
C TRP A 47 -4.88 9.74 8.01
N LYS A 48 -4.20 9.03 8.91
CA LYS A 48 -4.33 9.20 10.36
C LYS A 48 -4.15 10.63 10.90
N PRO A 49 -3.31 11.52 10.32
CA PRO A 49 -3.14 12.88 10.84
C PRO A 49 -4.44 13.69 10.94
N LEU A 50 -5.38 13.50 10.02
CA LEU A 50 -6.65 14.24 9.98
C LEU A 50 -7.80 13.53 10.70
N LEU A 51 -7.54 12.40 11.38
CA LEU A 51 -8.60 11.67 12.08
C LEU A 51 -9.28 12.48 13.18
N HIS A 52 -8.57 13.45 13.77
CA HIS A 52 -9.15 14.33 14.78
C HIS A 52 -10.20 15.29 14.21
N GLU A 53 -10.04 15.72 12.95
CA GLU A 53 -11.01 16.56 12.25
C GLU A 53 -12.26 15.75 11.85
N VAL A 54 -12.05 14.52 11.36
CA VAL A 54 -13.15 13.58 11.07
C VAL A 54 -13.91 13.23 12.35
N ALA A 55 -13.22 12.95 13.45
CA ALA A 55 -13.85 12.66 14.75
C ALA A 55 -14.62 13.87 15.31
N ALA A 56 -14.17 15.10 15.01
CA ALA A 56 -14.86 16.33 15.38
C ALA A 56 -16.06 16.66 14.46
N GLY A 57 -16.23 15.94 13.35
CA GLY A 57 -17.29 16.19 12.36
C GLY A 57 -17.03 17.40 11.45
N SER A 58 -15.80 17.93 11.42
CA SER A 58 -15.43 19.05 10.55
C SER A 58 -15.01 18.61 9.14
N MET A 59 -14.88 17.30 8.91
CA MET A 59 -14.51 16.69 7.64
C MET A 59 -15.29 15.39 7.46
N ASP A 60 -15.81 15.16 6.24
CA ASP A 60 -16.47 13.91 5.89
C ASP A 60 -15.44 12.76 5.77
N PRO A 61 -15.78 11.53 6.24
CA PRO A 61 -14.90 10.36 6.24
C PRO A 61 -14.69 9.70 4.87
#